data_AF-A0A6I3S1P2-F1
#
_entry.id   AF-A0A6I3S1P2-F1
#
_cell.length_a   1.000
_cell.length_b   1.000
_cell.length_c   1.000
_cell.angle_alpha   90.00
_cell.angle_beta   90.00
_cell.angle_gamma   90.00
#
_symmetry.space_group_name_H-M   'P 1'
#
loop_
_entity.id
_entity.type
_entity.pdbx_description
1 polymer ?
#
loop_
_entity_poly.entity_id
_entity_poly.type
_entity_poly.pdbx_seq_one_letter_code
_entity_poly.pdbx_strand_id
1 'polypeptide(L)'
;MRLGFSTQEAYFTILGVLIVLSAIGTIIGNWLVSRAQGNETRLNNLRVVNSRVRASWPLLIVFAIAFCLGEAALLIFFAFASFFALREFIALTPTRRHDHVILIIAFYIAIPVQYILLGYEEIGLFSLFIPVYLFLTLPVVMALAKDTDRFLDRVAKVQWGIMLAIFCVSHAPAIATLNLTRFNSSGLLLMLYFLLVLYFADLFQIMASAIWGGKPTWSNQYKTYKGIIIGSIGALIMGSALFWMTPFRAWQAPLMSLLIIVSGTLGALVMSSVKRSLGAVRLDTSMMLTRGALDRMEMLFFSAPVFYHSTIFLFMSK
;
A
#
# COMPACT_ATOMS: atom_id res chain seq x y z
N MET A 1 9.79 3.56 24.36
CA MET A 1 10.37 4.45 23.32
C MET A 1 11.74 4.96 23.73
N ARG A 2 12.67 5.17 22.78
CA ARG A 2 14.06 5.58 23.09
C ARG A 2 14.26 7.06 23.44
N LEU A 3 13.28 7.92 23.13
CA LEU A 3 13.37 9.38 23.35
C LEU A 3 12.58 9.88 24.56
N GLY A 4 12.05 9.00 25.41
CA GLY A 4 11.33 9.39 26.63
C GLY A 4 9.92 9.97 26.41
N PHE A 5 9.46 10.15 25.16
CA PHE A 5 8.08 10.54 24.88
C PHE A 5 7.09 9.49 25.39
N SER A 6 5.98 9.97 25.96
CA SER A 6 4.80 9.12 26.12
C SER A 6 4.27 8.71 24.74
N THR A 7 3.59 7.56 24.64
CA THR A 7 2.98 7.13 23.37
C THR A 7 2.10 8.21 22.79
N GLN A 8 1.24 8.80 23.62
CA GLN A 8 0.35 9.87 23.21
C GLN A 8 1.08 11.10 22.68
N GLU A 9 2.15 11.56 23.34
CA GLU A 9 2.96 12.70 22.86
C GLU A 9 3.62 12.42 21.51
N ALA A 10 4.20 11.22 21.33
CA ALA A 10 4.76 10.83 20.04
C ALA A 10 3.68 10.80 18.95
N TYR A 11 2.49 10.29 19.26
CA TYR A 11 1.37 10.28 18.31
C TYR A 11 0.95 11.70 17.90
N PHE A 12 0.70 12.60 18.86
CA PHE A 12 0.27 13.97 18.58
C PHE A 12 1.32 14.79 17.85
N THR A 13 2.59 14.66 18.23
CA THR A 13 3.70 15.36 17.56
C THR A 13 3.82 14.91 16.11
N ILE A 14 3.78 13.60 15.84
CA ILE A 14 3.86 13.09 14.46
C ILE A 14 2.64 13.53 13.65
N LEU A 15 1.42 13.42 14.20
CA LEU A 15 0.22 13.87 13.51
C LEU A 15 0.28 15.36 13.17
N GLY A 16 0.66 16.19 14.14
CA GLY A 16 0.80 17.63 13.96
C GLY A 16 1.81 17.96 12.87
N VAL A 17 2.99 17.34 12.92
CA VAL A 17 4.03 17.52 11.90
C VAL A 17 3.54 17.07 10.52
N LEU A 18 2.87 15.91 10.41
CA LEU A 18 2.36 15.41 9.13
C LEU A 18 1.24 16.29 8.56
N ILE A 19 0.34 16.83 9.41
CA ILE A 19 -0.70 17.77 8.99
C ILE A 19 -0.05 19.05 8.46
N VAL A 20 0.89 19.62 9.20
CA VAL A 20 1.59 20.86 8.81
C VAL A 20 2.36 20.65 7.50
N LEU A 21 3.14 19.58 7.38
CA LEU A 21 3.88 19.26 6.16
C LEU A 21 2.96 19.01 4.96
N SER A 22 1.83 18.31 5.18
CA SER A 22 0.84 18.06 4.12
C SER A 22 0.13 19.34 3.69
N ALA A 23 -0.21 20.22 4.63
CA ALA A 23 -0.83 21.51 4.34
C ALA A 23 0.14 22.42 3.56
N ILE A 24 1.39 22.56 4.04
CA ILE A 24 2.44 23.34 3.35
C ILE A 24 2.70 22.76 1.95
N GLY A 25 2.85 21.44 1.83
CA GLY A 25 3.05 20.79 0.54
C GLY A 25 1.89 21.03 -0.42
N THR A 26 0.64 21.03 0.06
CA THR A 26 -0.55 21.29 -0.75
C THR A 26 -0.60 22.76 -1.20
N ILE A 27 -0.27 23.69 -0.31
CA ILE A 27 -0.22 25.13 -0.62
C ILE A 27 0.87 25.43 -1.66
N ILE A 28 2.10 24.94 -1.43
CA ILE A 28 3.21 25.12 -2.36
C ILE A 28 2.90 24.45 -3.71
N GLY A 29 2.34 23.22 -3.67
CA GLY A 29 1.95 22.50 -4.87
C GLY A 29 0.92 23.26 -5.71
N ASN A 30 -0.13 23.78 -5.08
CA ASN A 30 -1.14 24.60 -5.75
C ASN A 30 -0.56 25.91 -6.27
N TRP A 31 0.31 26.57 -5.50
CA TRP A 31 0.98 27.81 -5.90
C TRP A 31 1.89 27.62 -7.12
N LEU A 32 2.67 26.54 -7.15
CA LEU A 32 3.52 26.19 -8.29
C LEU A 32 2.71 25.86 -9.54
N VAL A 33 1.58 25.16 -9.39
CA VAL A 33 0.65 24.89 -10.50
C VAL A 33 0.08 26.18 -11.07
N SER A 34 -0.33 27.12 -10.22
CA SER A 34 -0.86 28.42 -10.65
C SER A 34 0.17 29.28 -11.39
N ARG A 35 1.48 29.11 -11.08
CA ARG A 35 2.58 29.83 -11.75
C ARG A 35 3.12 29.15 -13.02
N ALA A 36 2.74 27.90 -13.29
CA ALA A 36 3.27 27.14 -14.42
C ALA A 36 2.46 27.31 -15.73
N GLN A 37 1.70 28.39 -15.86
CA GLN A 37 0.91 28.67 -17.07
C GLN A 37 1.86 28.84 -18.28
N GLY A 38 1.62 28.06 -19.34
CA GLY A 38 2.37 28.12 -20.61
C GLY A 38 3.28 26.93 -20.95
N ASN A 39 3.53 26.00 -20.02
CA ASN A 39 4.29 24.76 -20.32
C ASN A 39 3.53 23.51 -19.86
N GLU A 40 2.86 22.84 -20.81
CA GLU A 40 1.97 21.70 -20.55
C GLU A 40 2.67 20.51 -19.87
N THR A 41 3.93 20.22 -20.24
CA THR A 41 4.69 19.11 -19.61
C THR A 41 5.04 19.44 -18.16
N ARG A 42 5.45 20.68 -17.87
CA ARG A 42 5.72 21.13 -16.50
C ARG A 42 4.45 21.13 -15.65
N LEU A 43 3.32 21.56 -16.22
CA LEU A 43 2.02 21.57 -15.57
C LEU A 43 1.57 20.14 -15.21
N ASN A 44 1.74 19.19 -16.13
CA ASN A 44 1.39 17.78 -15.92
C ASN A 44 2.22 17.17 -14.77
N ASN A 45 3.53 17.39 -14.76
CA ASN A 45 4.42 16.91 -13.70
C ASN A 45 4.05 17.48 -12.31
N LEU A 46 3.75 18.78 -12.24
CA LEU A 46 3.33 19.41 -10.98
C LEU A 46 1.98 18.88 -10.49
N ARG A 47 1.03 18.62 -11.39
CA ARG A 47 -0.26 17.99 -11.03
C ARG A 47 -0.06 16.60 -10.44
N VAL A 48 0.87 15.81 -10.99
CA VAL A 48 1.17 14.48 -10.45
C VAL A 48 1.84 14.55 -9.08
N VAL A 49 2.80 15.44 -8.88
CA VAL A 49 3.40 15.68 -7.55
C VAL A 49 2.31 16.08 -6.54
N ASN A 50 1.45 17.04 -6.90
CA ASN A 50 0.36 17.50 -6.03
C ASN A 50 -0.68 16.39 -5.76
N SER A 51 -0.91 15.48 -6.71
CA SER A 51 -1.75 14.30 -6.47
C SER A 51 -1.18 13.37 -5.39
N ARG A 52 0.15 13.26 -5.29
CA ARG A 52 0.82 12.45 -4.27
C ARG A 52 0.87 13.14 -2.92
N VAL A 53 1.08 14.45 -2.88
CA VAL A 53 0.93 15.22 -1.65
C VAL A 53 -0.49 15.07 -1.11
N ARG A 54 -1.53 15.16 -1.96
CA ARG A 54 -2.91 14.90 -1.54
C ARG A 54 -3.17 13.45 -1.13
N ALA A 55 -2.33 12.51 -1.53
CA ALA A 55 -2.40 11.12 -1.07
C ALA A 55 -1.86 10.93 0.36
N SER A 56 -1.31 11.98 1.01
CA SER A 56 -1.00 11.95 2.45
C SER A 56 -2.25 12.00 3.32
N TRP A 57 -3.38 12.53 2.82
CA TRP A 57 -4.62 12.65 3.60
C TRP A 57 -5.20 11.29 4.04
N PRO A 58 -5.29 10.26 3.17
CA PRO A 58 -5.63 8.91 3.63
C PRO A 58 -4.70 8.37 4.72
N LEU A 59 -3.40 8.66 4.65
CA LEU A 59 -2.44 8.27 5.69
C LEU A 59 -2.75 8.95 7.03
N LEU A 60 -3.10 10.25 7.00
CA LEU A 60 -3.55 10.99 8.19
C LEU A 60 -4.85 10.43 8.76
N ILE A 61 -5.78 10.00 7.90
CA ILE A 61 -7.04 9.35 8.33
C ILE A 61 -6.74 8.01 9.02
N VAL A 62 -5.91 7.16 8.41
CA VAL A 62 -5.47 5.90 9.02
C VAL A 62 -4.86 6.15 10.40
N PHE A 63 -4.03 7.19 10.50
CA PHE A 63 -3.40 7.58 11.75
C PHE A 63 -4.42 8.05 12.80
N ALA A 64 -5.38 8.89 12.42
CA ALA A 64 -6.42 9.38 13.30
C ALA A 64 -7.33 8.24 13.80
N ILE A 65 -7.72 7.32 12.91
CA ILE A 65 -8.52 6.14 13.27
C ILE A 65 -7.76 5.26 14.26
N ALA A 66 -6.52 4.93 13.93
CA ALA A 66 -5.65 4.11 14.76
C ALA A 66 -5.50 4.66 16.19
N PHE A 67 -5.36 5.99 16.31
CA PHE A 67 -5.17 6.64 17.60
C PHE A 67 -6.48 6.85 18.38
N CYS A 68 -7.55 7.30 17.71
CA CYS A 68 -8.79 7.69 18.39
C CYS A 68 -9.77 6.53 18.60
N LEU A 69 -9.81 5.57 17.66
CA LEU A 69 -10.82 4.51 17.62
C LEU A 69 -10.22 3.11 17.88
N GLY A 70 -8.90 3.00 17.89
CA GLY A 70 -8.18 1.77 18.20
C GLY A 70 -8.13 0.75 17.06
N GLU A 71 -7.68 -0.46 17.40
CA GLU A 71 -7.36 -1.53 16.45
C GLU A 71 -8.58 -2.06 15.68
N ALA A 72 -9.71 -2.24 16.36
CA ALA A 72 -10.93 -2.73 15.71
C ALA A 72 -11.40 -1.80 14.56
N ALA A 73 -11.35 -0.48 14.78
CA ALA A 73 -11.70 0.48 13.74
C ALA A 73 -10.69 0.51 12.59
N LEU A 74 -9.41 0.28 12.88
CA LEU A 74 -8.36 0.14 11.87
C LEU A 74 -8.60 -1.08 10.98
N LEU A 75 -8.96 -2.23 11.56
CA LEU A 75 -9.33 -3.44 10.82
C LEU A 75 -10.52 -3.19 9.90
N ILE A 76 -11.57 -2.53 10.40
CA ILE A 76 -12.75 -2.18 9.60
C ILE A 76 -12.36 -1.25 8.44
N PHE A 77 -11.54 -0.23 8.69
CA PHE A 77 -11.07 0.69 7.64
C PHE A 77 -10.34 -0.05 6.53
N PHE A 78 -9.40 -0.94 6.88
CA PHE A 78 -8.67 -1.70 5.89
C PHE A 78 -9.54 -2.76 5.19
N ALA A 79 -10.55 -3.32 5.86
CA ALA A 79 -11.54 -4.19 5.21
C ALA A 79 -12.32 -3.46 4.12
N PHE A 80 -12.74 -2.21 4.37
CA PHE A 80 -13.33 -1.36 3.34
C PHE A 80 -12.33 -1.04 2.22
N ALA A 81 -11.08 -0.77 2.56
CA ALA A 81 -10.05 -0.51 1.56
C ALA A 81 -9.81 -1.74 0.65
N SER A 82 -9.79 -2.95 1.22
CA SER A 82 -9.76 -4.22 0.49
C SER A 82 -10.98 -4.41 -0.41
N PHE A 83 -12.18 -4.07 0.09
CA PHE A 83 -13.40 -4.12 -0.70
C PHE A 83 -13.31 -3.21 -1.93
N PHE A 84 -12.88 -1.95 -1.76
CA PHE A 84 -12.74 -1.02 -2.88
C PHE A 84 -11.64 -1.44 -3.85
N ALA A 85 -10.50 -1.91 -3.35
CA ALA A 85 -9.41 -2.41 -4.18
C ALA A 85 -9.84 -3.64 -5.01
N LEU A 86 -10.57 -4.57 -4.40
CA LEU A 86 -11.08 -5.76 -5.09
C LEU A 86 -12.14 -5.38 -6.12
N ARG A 87 -13.06 -4.46 -5.79
CA ARG A 87 -14.06 -3.94 -6.73
C ARG A 87 -13.42 -3.33 -7.97
N GLU A 88 -12.39 -2.52 -7.79
CA GLU A 88 -11.68 -1.90 -8.91
C GLU A 88 -10.91 -2.93 -9.75
N PHE A 89 -10.25 -3.89 -9.10
CA PHE A 89 -9.56 -4.97 -9.80
C PHE A 89 -10.52 -5.84 -10.63
N ILE A 90 -11.68 -6.21 -10.05
CA ILE A 90 -12.71 -6.99 -10.74
C ILE A 90 -13.33 -6.17 -11.88
N ALA A 91 -13.52 -4.86 -11.72
CA ALA A 91 -14.01 -4.01 -12.81
C ALA A 91 -13.06 -3.96 -14.03
N LEU A 92 -11.75 -4.17 -13.81
CA LEU A 92 -10.74 -4.25 -14.87
C LEU A 92 -10.64 -5.65 -15.51
N THR A 93 -11.25 -6.68 -14.91
CA THR A 93 -11.23 -8.05 -15.43
C THR A 93 -12.60 -8.43 -15.98
N PRO A 94 -12.72 -8.78 -17.27
CA PRO A 94 -13.99 -9.23 -17.82
C PRO A 94 -14.49 -10.48 -17.06
N THR A 95 -15.62 -10.37 -16.36
CA THR A 95 -16.23 -11.48 -15.60
C THR A 95 -17.49 -11.99 -16.29
N ARG A 96 -17.73 -13.30 -16.19
CA ARG A 96 -18.94 -13.94 -16.74
C ARG A 96 -19.99 -14.17 -15.67
N ARG A 97 -21.22 -14.47 -16.10
CA ARG A 97 -22.33 -14.80 -15.20
C ARG A 97 -22.03 -16.02 -14.31
N HIS A 98 -21.28 -17.00 -14.81
CA HIS A 98 -20.87 -18.17 -14.00
C HIS A 98 -19.84 -17.83 -12.91
N ASP A 99 -19.19 -16.66 -12.98
CA ASP A 99 -18.19 -16.24 -11.99
C ASP A 99 -18.82 -15.54 -10.76
N HIS A 100 -20.14 -15.30 -10.77
CA HIS A 100 -20.82 -14.57 -9.67
C HIS A 100 -20.67 -15.25 -8.30
N VAL A 101 -20.70 -16.58 -8.24
CA VAL A 101 -20.52 -17.33 -6.97
C VAL A 101 -19.15 -17.07 -6.36
N ILE A 102 -18.13 -16.99 -7.20
CA ILE A 102 -16.73 -16.77 -6.80
C ILE A 102 -16.56 -15.34 -6.30
N LEU A 103 -17.17 -14.38 -7.00
CA LEU A 103 -17.20 -12.98 -6.57
C LEU A 103 -17.90 -12.86 -5.21
N ILE A 104 -19.00 -13.58 -5.00
CA ILE A 104 -19.68 -13.61 -3.70
C ILE A 104 -18.73 -14.15 -2.61
N ILE A 105 -18.04 -15.26 -2.87
CA ILE A 105 -17.04 -15.80 -1.94
C ILE A 105 -15.94 -14.77 -1.67
N ALA A 106 -15.42 -14.10 -2.70
CA ALA A 106 -14.35 -13.12 -2.57
C ALA A 106 -14.76 -11.90 -1.74
N PHE A 107 -15.93 -11.31 -2.01
CA PHE A 107 -16.38 -10.09 -1.33
C PHE A 107 -16.98 -10.34 0.05
N TYR A 108 -17.80 -11.38 0.20
CA TYR A 108 -18.62 -11.57 1.40
C TYR A 108 -18.09 -12.65 2.35
N ILE A 109 -17.14 -13.48 1.91
CA ILE A 109 -16.52 -14.50 2.77
C ILE A 109 -15.05 -14.18 3.00
N ALA A 110 -14.27 -14.00 1.92
CA ALA A 110 -12.82 -13.86 2.04
C ALA A 110 -12.41 -12.59 2.80
N ILE A 111 -13.06 -11.44 2.53
CA ILE A 111 -12.77 -10.19 3.26
C ILE A 111 -13.12 -10.35 4.75
N PRO A 112 -14.37 -10.67 5.15
CA PRO A 112 -14.69 -10.77 6.58
C PRO A 112 -13.83 -11.80 7.31
N VAL A 113 -13.64 -12.99 6.74
CA VAL A 113 -12.84 -14.05 7.39
C VAL A 113 -11.39 -13.61 7.57
N GLN A 114 -10.76 -12.99 6.57
CA GLN A 114 -9.37 -12.52 6.68
C GLN A 114 -9.19 -11.52 7.83
N TYR A 115 -10.11 -10.55 7.96
CA TYR A 115 -10.01 -9.51 8.99
C TYR A 115 -10.46 -9.99 10.38
N ILE A 116 -11.41 -10.93 10.44
CA ILE A 116 -11.81 -11.59 11.69
C ILE A 116 -10.66 -12.45 12.24
N LEU A 117 -10.00 -13.25 11.38
CA LEU A 117 -8.82 -14.03 11.78
C LEU A 117 -7.71 -13.13 12.33
N LEU A 118 -7.52 -11.96 11.71
CA LEU A 118 -6.56 -10.98 12.19
C LEU A 118 -6.97 -10.39 13.54
N GLY A 119 -8.26 -10.06 13.73
CA GLY A 119 -8.79 -9.50 14.98
C GLY A 119 -8.80 -10.48 16.17
N TYR A 120 -8.84 -11.79 15.91
CA TYR A 120 -8.64 -12.83 16.93
C TYR A 120 -7.16 -13.20 17.13
N GLU A 121 -6.23 -12.51 16.46
CA GLU A 121 -4.79 -12.77 16.53
C GLU A 121 -4.38 -14.19 16.09
N GLU A 122 -5.20 -14.85 15.26
CA GLU A 122 -4.93 -16.19 14.71
C GLU A 122 -3.97 -16.12 13.51
N ILE A 123 -2.74 -15.67 13.77
CA ILE A 123 -1.71 -15.33 12.76
C ILE A 123 -1.40 -16.51 11.82
N GLY A 124 -1.41 -17.74 12.34
CA GLY A 124 -1.16 -18.95 11.55
C GLY A 124 -2.22 -19.14 10.47
N LEU A 125 -3.50 -19.11 10.86
CA LEU A 125 -4.61 -19.24 9.92
C LEU A 125 -4.73 -18.01 9.00
N PHE A 126 -4.52 -16.80 9.52
CA PHE A 126 -4.49 -15.56 8.74
C PHE A 126 -3.51 -15.64 7.56
N SER A 127 -2.31 -16.19 7.79
CA SER A 127 -1.26 -16.30 6.77
C SER A 127 -1.55 -17.40 5.75
N LEU A 128 -2.30 -18.44 6.13
CA LEU A 128 -2.59 -19.60 5.27
C LEU A 128 -3.95 -19.51 4.56
N PHE A 129 -4.90 -18.74 5.09
CA PHE A 129 -6.29 -18.68 4.62
C PHE A 129 -6.39 -18.40 3.13
N ILE A 130 -5.79 -17.30 2.66
CA ILE A 130 -5.85 -16.96 1.23
C ILE A 130 -4.87 -17.81 0.40
N PRO A 131 -3.55 -17.84 0.68
CA PRO A 131 -2.59 -18.46 -0.22
C PRO A 131 -2.72 -19.98 -0.35
N VAL A 132 -3.27 -20.65 0.66
CA VAL A 132 -3.44 -22.11 0.67
C VAL A 132 -4.91 -22.48 0.50
N TYR A 133 -5.75 -22.16 1.48
CA TYR A 133 -7.12 -22.69 1.51
C TYR A 133 -7.99 -22.07 0.40
N LEU A 134 -8.01 -20.74 0.28
CA LEU A 134 -8.82 -20.08 -0.74
C LEU A 134 -8.29 -20.37 -2.15
N PHE A 135 -6.96 -20.34 -2.34
CA PHE A 135 -6.36 -20.70 -3.63
C PHE A 135 -6.68 -22.13 -4.08
N LEU A 136 -6.81 -23.11 -3.19
CA LEU A 136 -7.19 -24.48 -3.55
C LEU A 136 -8.70 -24.65 -3.75
N THR A 137 -9.51 -24.01 -2.93
CA THR A 137 -10.98 -24.12 -2.99
C THR A 137 -11.59 -23.39 -4.18
N LEU A 138 -11.07 -22.22 -4.58
CA LEU A 138 -11.64 -21.45 -5.69
C LEU A 138 -11.69 -22.22 -7.04
N PRO A 139 -10.59 -22.86 -7.51
CA PRO A 139 -10.64 -23.69 -8.71
C PRO A 139 -11.64 -24.84 -8.61
N VAL A 140 -11.81 -25.45 -7.42
CA VAL A 140 -12.79 -26.53 -7.20
C VAL A 140 -14.21 -26.02 -7.42
N VAL A 141 -14.57 -24.87 -6.83
CA VAL A 141 -15.89 -24.24 -7.04
C VAL A 141 -16.10 -23.90 -8.52
N MET A 142 -15.07 -23.38 -9.20
CA MET A 142 -15.15 -23.08 -10.64
C MET A 142 -15.33 -24.34 -11.49
N ALA A 143 -14.66 -25.44 -11.14
CA ALA A 143 -14.76 -26.70 -11.87
C ALA A 143 -16.16 -27.33 -11.70
N LEU A 144 -16.76 -27.20 -10.51
CA LEU A 144 -18.12 -27.65 -10.25
C LEU A 144 -19.18 -26.90 -11.06
N ALA A 145 -18.89 -25.65 -11.48
CA ALA A 145 -19.75 -24.89 -12.39
C ALA A 145 -19.75 -25.42 -13.85
N LYS A 146 -18.87 -26.39 -14.17
CA LYS A 146 -18.75 -27.08 -15.47
C LYS A 146 -18.48 -26.15 -16.68
N ASP A 147 -18.00 -24.93 -16.44
CA ASP A 147 -17.54 -24.02 -17.49
C ASP A 147 -16.02 -24.13 -17.63
N THR A 148 -15.55 -24.73 -18.73
CA THR A 148 -14.12 -24.95 -19.00
C THR A 148 -13.47 -23.86 -19.86
N ASP A 149 -14.23 -22.90 -20.39
CA ASP A 149 -13.71 -21.95 -21.35
C ASP A 149 -12.76 -20.93 -20.69
N ARG A 150 -11.50 -20.85 -21.14
CA ARG A 150 -10.47 -20.02 -20.48
C ARG A 150 -10.40 -20.25 -18.96
N PHE A 151 -10.69 -21.46 -18.49
CA PHE A 151 -10.80 -21.80 -17.06
C PHE A 151 -9.61 -21.28 -16.24
N LEU A 152 -8.38 -21.63 -16.65
CA LEU A 152 -7.16 -21.24 -15.93
C LEU A 152 -6.96 -19.71 -15.88
N ASP A 153 -7.24 -19.01 -16.97
CA ASP A 153 -7.13 -17.55 -17.04
C ASP A 153 -8.10 -16.86 -16.06
N ARG A 154 -9.34 -17.34 -15.97
CA ARG A 154 -10.33 -16.80 -15.02
C ARG A 154 -9.96 -17.09 -13.57
N VAL A 155 -9.59 -18.34 -13.27
CA VAL A 155 -9.13 -18.76 -11.92
C VAL A 155 -7.95 -17.90 -11.48
N ALA A 156 -6.93 -17.78 -12.33
CA ALA A 156 -5.72 -17.04 -12.02
C ALA A 156 -6.02 -15.54 -11.78
N LYS A 157 -6.87 -14.92 -12.60
CA LYS A 157 -7.28 -13.51 -12.42
C LYS A 157 -7.95 -13.28 -11.06
N VAL A 158 -8.92 -14.11 -10.69
CA VAL A 158 -9.63 -13.94 -9.42
C VAL A 158 -8.71 -14.20 -8.23
N GLN A 159 -7.91 -15.27 -8.28
CA GLN A 159 -6.90 -15.58 -7.25
C GLN A 159 -5.92 -14.42 -7.06
N TRP A 160 -5.41 -13.83 -8.15
CA TRP A 160 -4.54 -12.67 -8.09
C TRP A 160 -5.23 -11.44 -7.49
N GLY A 161 -6.48 -11.18 -7.87
CA GLY A 161 -7.26 -10.07 -7.32
C GLY A 161 -7.45 -10.18 -5.81
N ILE A 162 -7.78 -11.39 -5.33
CA ILE A 162 -7.92 -11.70 -3.90
C ILE A 162 -6.59 -11.59 -3.16
N MET A 163 -5.50 -12.11 -3.76
CA MET A 163 -4.16 -12.01 -3.19
C MET A 163 -3.76 -10.54 -3.00
N LEU A 164 -3.92 -9.70 -4.03
CA LEU A 164 -3.51 -8.29 -3.97
C LEU A 164 -4.45 -7.45 -3.11
N ALA A 165 -5.75 -7.55 -3.32
CA ALA A 165 -6.71 -6.65 -2.69
C ALA A 165 -7.04 -7.04 -1.24
N ILE A 166 -6.96 -8.32 -0.88
CA ILE A 166 -7.31 -8.80 0.46
C ILE A 166 -6.05 -9.20 1.22
N PHE A 167 -5.33 -10.23 0.77
CA PHE A 167 -4.18 -10.76 1.51
C PHE A 167 -3.13 -9.67 1.73
N CYS A 168 -2.59 -9.10 0.67
CA CYS A 168 -1.56 -8.08 0.73
C CYS A 168 -2.01 -6.81 1.51
N VAL A 169 -3.24 -6.34 1.32
CA VAL A 169 -3.76 -5.15 2.03
C VAL A 169 -3.95 -5.43 3.53
N SER A 170 -4.45 -6.61 3.90
CA SER A 170 -4.64 -7.00 5.30
C SER A 170 -3.35 -7.11 6.10
N HIS A 171 -2.19 -7.25 5.43
CA HIS A 171 -0.89 -7.24 6.11
C HIS A 171 -0.49 -5.86 6.63
N ALA A 172 -1.06 -4.77 6.10
CA ALA A 172 -0.79 -3.43 6.61
C ALA A 172 -1.30 -3.26 8.07
N PRO A 173 -2.59 -3.49 8.40
CA PRO A 173 -3.04 -3.46 9.78
C PRO A 173 -2.50 -4.64 10.59
N ALA A 174 -2.10 -5.77 9.98
CA ALA A 174 -1.46 -6.85 10.72
C ALA A 174 -0.14 -6.42 11.37
N ILE A 175 0.58 -5.44 10.79
CA ILE A 175 1.75 -4.86 11.45
C ILE A 175 1.38 -4.18 12.77
N ALA A 176 0.16 -3.62 12.88
CA ALA A 176 -0.30 -2.96 14.10
C ALA A 176 -0.58 -3.93 15.25
N THR A 177 -0.97 -5.17 14.93
CA THR A 177 -1.31 -6.21 15.92
C THR A 177 -0.07 -6.92 16.49
N LEU A 178 1.11 -6.64 15.92
CA LEU A 178 2.37 -7.22 16.35
C LEU A 178 2.72 -6.84 17.79
N ASN A 179 2.87 -7.85 18.65
CA ASN A 179 3.27 -7.65 20.04
C ASN A 179 4.78 -7.35 20.13
N LEU A 180 5.09 -6.09 20.43
CA LEU A 180 6.45 -5.56 20.53
C LEU A 180 6.83 -5.15 21.96
N THR A 181 6.15 -5.69 22.97
CA THR A 181 6.40 -5.42 24.39
C THR A 181 7.87 -5.61 24.78
N ARG A 182 8.51 -6.68 24.28
CA ARG A 182 9.96 -6.96 24.47
C ARG A 182 10.87 -5.80 24.04
N PHE A 183 10.44 -4.99 23.09
CA PHE A 183 11.23 -3.91 22.50
C PHE A 183 10.79 -2.51 22.95
N ASN A 184 9.87 -2.41 23.92
CA ASN A 184 9.32 -1.14 24.42
C ASN A 184 8.83 -0.22 23.28
N SER A 185 8.16 -0.83 22.29
CA SER A 185 7.56 -0.19 21.13
C SER A 185 6.14 -0.74 20.91
N SER A 186 5.37 -0.10 20.05
CA SER A 186 3.98 -0.46 19.73
C SER A 186 3.89 -0.91 18.28
N GLY A 187 3.13 -1.98 18.00
CA GLY A 187 2.86 -2.41 16.63
C GLY A 187 2.26 -1.29 15.79
N LEU A 188 1.44 -0.43 16.39
CA LEU A 188 0.84 0.71 15.71
C LEU A 188 1.87 1.77 15.27
N LEU A 189 2.94 1.99 16.05
CA LEU A 189 4.06 2.85 15.65
C LEU A 189 4.86 2.23 14.51
N LEU A 190 5.01 0.90 14.54
CA LEU A 190 5.69 0.17 13.48
C LEU A 190 4.91 0.22 12.16
N MET A 191 3.58 0.09 12.22
CA MET A 191 2.72 0.27 11.05
C MET A 191 2.82 1.71 10.53
N LEU A 192 2.83 2.71 11.41
CA LEU A 192 3.03 4.10 10.97
C LEU A 192 4.39 4.28 10.28
N TYR A 193 5.46 3.77 10.89
CA TYR A 193 6.79 3.80 10.30
C TYR A 193 6.77 3.19 8.88
N PHE A 194 6.17 2.01 8.73
CA PHE A 194 6.01 1.34 7.44
C PHE A 194 5.31 2.23 6.41
N LEU A 195 4.15 2.79 6.77
CA LEU A 195 3.36 3.64 5.87
C LEU A 195 4.07 4.95 5.53
N LEU A 196 4.83 5.54 6.47
CA LEU A 196 5.62 6.75 6.24
C LEU A 196 6.77 6.51 5.28
N VAL A 197 7.53 5.43 5.46
CA VAL A 197 8.61 5.07 4.54
C VAL A 197 8.06 4.85 3.13
N LEU A 198 6.92 4.16 3.03
CA LEU A 198 6.25 3.91 1.75
C LEU A 198 5.77 5.21 1.08
N TYR A 199 5.19 6.12 1.87
CA TYR A 199 4.79 7.44 1.39
C TYR A 199 5.98 8.28 0.92
N PHE A 200 7.06 8.36 1.71
CA PHE A 200 8.27 9.08 1.32
C PHE A 200 8.90 8.48 0.06
N ALA A 201 8.92 7.15 -0.06
CA ALA A 201 9.39 6.48 -1.26
C ALA A 201 8.60 6.92 -2.49
N ASP A 202 7.27 6.84 -2.49
CA ASP A 202 6.48 7.22 -3.66
C ASP A 202 6.60 8.72 -3.99
N LEU A 203 6.54 9.58 -2.97
CA LEU A 203 6.64 11.03 -3.12
C LEU A 203 7.99 11.45 -3.69
N PHE A 204 9.09 10.99 -3.07
CA PHE A 204 10.44 11.40 -3.48
C PHE A 204 10.83 10.81 -4.83
N GLN A 205 10.40 9.59 -5.16
CA GLN A 205 10.61 9.03 -6.50
C GLN A 205 9.96 9.91 -7.57
N ILE A 206 8.73 10.37 -7.36
CA ILE A 206 8.00 11.23 -8.31
C ILE A 206 8.60 12.63 -8.36
N MET A 207 8.94 13.23 -7.22
CA MET A 207 9.59 14.54 -7.16
C MET A 207 10.96 14.53 -7.86
N ALA A 208 11.78 13.52 -7.57
CA ALA A 208 13.09 13.38 -8.21
C ALA A 208 12.96 13.15 -9.73
N SER A 209 11.96 12.39 -10.17
CA SER A 209 11.65 12.22 -11.59
C SER A 209 11.20 13.52 -12.27
N ALA A 210 10.44 14.37 -11.56
CA ALA A 210 10.01 15.66 -12.08
C ALA A 210 11.16 16.68 -12.17
N ILE A 211 12.11 16.66 -11.24
CA ILE A 211 13.23 17.62 -11.17
C ILE A 211 14.38 17.21 -12.10
N TRP A 212 14.85 15.96 -12.02
CA TRP A 212 16.02 15.49 -12.78
C TRP A 212 15.68 14.94 -14.16
N GLY A 213 14.40 14.66 -14.43
CA GLY A 213 13.96 14.07 -15.69
C GLY A 213 14.62 12.72 -15.97
N GLY A 214 14.80 12.41 -17.26
CA GLY A 214 15.43 11.19 -17.75
C GLY A 214 14.48 10.18 -18.38
N LYS A 215 14.99 8.97 -18.66
CA LYS A 215 14.21 7.91 -19.32
C LYS A 215 13.05 7.48 -18.40
N PRO A 216 11.79 7.60 -18.84
CA PRO A 216 10.66 7.12 -18.07
C PRO A 216 10.77 5.61 -17.91
N THR A 217 10.35 5.14 -16.74
CA THR A 217 10.26 3.71 -16.48
C THR A 217 9.16 3.12 -17.33
N TRP A 218 9.31 1.85 -17.64
CA TRP A 218 8.24 1.14 -18.31
C TRP A 218 6.98 1.16 -17.45
N SER A 219 7.08 0.98 -16.12
CA SER A 219 5.92 0.94 -15.22
C SER A 219 5.10 2.24 -15.16
N ASN A 220 5.72 3.41 -15.12
CA ASN A 220 5.01 4.66 -14.90
C ASN A 220 5.71 5.80 -15.66
N GLN A 221 4.98 6.50 -16.53
CA GLN A 221 5.56 7.58 -17.35
C GLN A 221 6.07 8.76 -16.51
N TYR A 222 5.51 8.95 -15.32
CA TYR A 222 5.90 10.01 -14.38
C TYR A 222 7.06 9.61 -13.45
N LYS A 223 7.49 8.34 -13.47
CA LYS A 223 8.68 7.87 -12.75
C LYS A 223 9.79 7.55 -13.74
N THR A 224 10.94 8.16 -13.59
CA THR A 224 12.17 7.92 -14.36
C THR A 224 13.10 6.99 -13.60
N TYR A 225 13.94 6.21 -14.29
CA TYR A 225 14.90 5.31 -13.61
C TYR A 225 15.81 6.07 -12.66
N LYS A 226 16.28 7.26 -13.07
CA LYS A 226 17.08 8.16 -12.23
C LYS A 226 16.31 8.63 -11.00
N GLY A 227 15.06 9.06 -11.17
CA GLY A 227 14.24 9.52 -10.06
C GLY A 227 13.86 8.41 -9.09
N ILE A 228 13.69 7.16 -9.57
CA ILE A 228 13.50 6.01 -8.68
C ILE A 228 14.72 5.83 -7.77
N ILE A 229 15.93 5.86 -8.32
CA ILE A 229 17.15 5.67 -7.53
C ILE A 229 17.35 6.83 -6.54
N ILE A 230 17.32 8.08 -7.02
CA ILE A 230 17.56 9.27 -6.20
C ILE A 230 16.48 9.41 -5.11
N GLY A 231 15.21 9.24 -5.49
CA GLY A 231 14.09 9.31 -4.56
C GLY A 231 14.12 8.19 -3.51
N SER A 232 14.54 6.98 -3.90
CA SER A 232 14.72 5.86 -2.97
C SER A 232 15.83 6.12 -1.96
N ILE A 233 16.94 6.76 -2.37
CA ILE A 233 18.00 7.17 -1.44
C ILE A 233 17.46 8.21 -0.43
N GLY A 234 16.71 9.20 -0.90
CA GLY A 234 16.07 10.17 -0.01
C GLY A 234 15.11 9.52 0.99
N ALA A 235 14.30 8.56 0.53
CA ALA A 235 13.35 7.84 1.36
C ALA A 235 14.05 6.92 2.37
N LEU A 236 15.18 6.32 1.98
CA LEU A 236 16.04 5.52 2.86
C LEU A 236 16.62 6.38 3.98
N ILE A 237 17.10 7.59 3.68
CA ILE A 237 17.62 8.52 4.70
C ILE A 237 16.51 8.90 5.67
N MET A 238 15.33 9.29 5.18
CA MET A 238 14.18 9.62 6.03
C MET A 238 13.73 8.43 6.87
N GLY A 239 13.61 7.24 6.26
CA GLY A 239 13.29 5.99 6.95
C GLY A 239 14.31 5.64 8.03
N SER A 240 15.60 5.86 7.77
CA SER A 240 16.65 5.66 8.76
C SER A 240 16.54 6.66 9.91
N ALA A 241 16.20 7.92 9.63
CA ALA A 241 15.99 8.95 10.66
C ALA A 241 14.78 8.65 11.57
N LEU A 242 13.81 7.85 11.10
CA LEU A 242 12.63 7.44 11.86
C LEU A 242 12.89 6.24 12.79
N PHE A 243 14.15 5.78 12.95
CA PHE A 243 14.48 4.60 13.77
C PHE A 243 13.99 4.70 15.22
N TRP A 244 13.86 5.92 15.76
CA TRP A 244 13.41 6.17 17.14
C TRP A 244 11.97 5.71 17.41
N MET A 245 11.13 5.61 16.37
CA MET A 245 9.75 5.13 16.46
C MET A 245 9.66 3.60 16.46
N THR A 246 10.70 2.93 15.97
CA THR A 246 10.70 1.49 15.71
C THR A 246 11.39 0.71 16.83
N PRO A 247 11.11 -0.60 16.97
CA PRO A 247 11.90 -1.48 17.83
C PRO A 247 13.34 -1.68 17.31
N PHE A 248 13.64 -1.27 16.08
CA PHE A 248 14.89 -1.56 15.38
C PHE A 248 16.09 -0.79 15.93
N ARG A 249 17.28 -1.39 15.87
CA ARG A 249 18.56 -0.68 16.09
C ARG A 249 18.84 0.28 14.93
N ALA A 250 19.70 1.27 15.14
CA ALA A 250 20.03 2.28 14.14
C ALA A 250 20.53 1.69 12.80
N TRP A 251 21.19 0.53 12.82
CA TRP A 251 21.62 -0.18 11.61
C TRP A 251 20.54 -1.07 10.98
N GLN A 252 19.50 -1.46 11.74
CA GLN A 252 18.41 -2.29 11.25
C GLN A 252 17.34 -1.46 10.53
N ALA A 253 17.08 -0.24 11.00
CA ALA A 253 16.14 0.69 10.37
C ALA A 253 16.43 0.98 8.88
N PRO A 254 17.68 1.25 8.43
CA PRO A 254 17.97 1.40 7.01
C PRO A 254 17.68 0.12 6.21
N LEU A 255 18.00 -1.07 6.75
CA LEU A 255 17.73 -2.33 6.06
C LEU A 255 16.23 -2.57 5.89
N MET A 256 15.45 -2.33 6.93
CA MET A 256 13.99 -2.46 6.89
C MET A 256 13.37 -1.40 5.96
N SER A 257 13.87 -0.17 5.96
CA SER A 257 13.45 0.88 5.03
C SER A 257 13.72 0.48 3.57
N LEU A 258 14.93 -0.04 3.31
CA LEU A 258 15.32 -0.51 1.98
C LEU A 258 14.40 -1.64 1.50
N LEU A 259 14.08 -2.58 2.39
CA LEU A 259 13.17 -3.68 2.10
C LEU A 259 11.77 -3.17 1.71
N ILE A 260 11.22 -2.17 2.43
CA ILE A 260 9.94 -1.52 2.08
C ILE A 260 10.03 -0.86 0.70
N ILE A 261 11.09 -0.08 0.46
CA ILE A 261 11.26 0.69 -0.78
C ILE A 261 11.39 -0.25 -2.00
N VAL A 262 12.20 -1.29 -1.90
CA VAL A 262 12.44 -2.24 -2.99
C VAL A 262 11.17 -3.04 -3.27
N SER A 263 10.58 -3.67 -2.25
CA SER A 263 9.34 -4.45 -2.41
C SER A 263 8.19 -3.59 -2.93
N GLY A 264 8.02 -2.36 -2.45
CA GLY A 264 7.00 -1.45 -2.94
C GLY A 264 7.23 -1.01 -4.39
N THR A 265 8.47 -0.73 -4.78
CA THR A 265 8.80 -0.39 -6.17
C THR A 265 8.57 -1.57 -7.12
N LEU A 266 8.88 -2.79 -6.69
CA LEU A 266 8.57 -4.01 -7.44
C LEU A 266 7.07 -4.25 -7.55
N GLY A 267 6.31 -4.04 -6.47
CA GLY A 267 4.84 -4.12 -6.48
C GLY A 267 4.20 -3.16 -7.47
N ALA A 268 4.65 -1.91 -7.50
CA ALA A 268 4.20 -0.93 -8.49
C ALA A 268 4.51 -1.34 -9.94
N LEU A 269 5.70 -1.94 -10.17
CA LEU A 269 6.08 -2.48 -11.47
C LEU A 269 5.15 -3.60 -11.93
N VAL A 270 4.88 -4.58 -11.05
CA VAL A 270 3.97 -5.70 -11.35
C VAL A 270 2.55 -5.19 -11.60
N MET A 271 2.06 -4.27 -10.77
CA MET A 271 0.71 -3.73 -10.92
C MET A 271 0.52 -2.98 -12.25
N SER A 272 1.54 -2.23 -12.69
CA SER A 272 1.51 -1.62 -14.02
C SER A 272 1.47 -2.65 -15.15
N SER A 273 2.22 -3.74 -15.03
CA SER A 273 2.16 -4.86 -15.98
C SER A 273 0.77 -5.46 -16.07
N VAL A 274 0.13 -5.72 -14.93
CA VAL A 274 -1.21 -6.30 -14.85
C VAL A 274 -2.24 -5.36 -15.50
N LYS A 275 -2.22 -4.07 -15.17
CA LYS A 275 -3.17 -3.12 -15.77
C LYS A 275 -3.03 -3.03 -17.29
N ARG A 276 -1.79 -3.07 -17.79
CA ARG A 276 -1.55 -3.07 -19.24
C ARG A 276 -1.97 -4.36 -19.91
N SER A 277 -1.76 -5.51 -19.29
CA SER A 277 -2.19 -6.80 -19.86
C SER A 277 -3.71 -6.91 -19.93
N LEU A 278 -4.42 -6.26 -19.01
CA LEU A 278 -5.89 -6.18 -19.01
C LEU A 278 -6.47 -5.18 -20.03
N GLY A 279 -5.63 -4.55 -20.86
CA GLY A 279 -6.12 -3.63 -21.88
C GLY A 279 -6.65 -2.33 -21.31
N ALA A 280 -6.23 -1.94 -20.09
CA ALA A 280 -6.37 -0.56 -19.62
C ALA A 280 -5.42 0.32 -20.46
N VAL A 281 -5.83 0.55 -21.70
CA VAL A 281 -5.16 1.43 -22.66
C VAL A 281 -5.16 2.82 -22.07
N ARG A 282 -3.95 3.35 -21.78
CA ARG A 282 -3.64 4.78 -21.56
C ARG A 282 -4.84 5.63 -21.10
N LEU A 283 -5.33 5.39 -19.88
CA LEU A 283 -6.20 6.32 -19.15
C LEU A 283 -5.44 7.59 -18.68
N ASP A 284 -4.21 7.79 -19.18
CA ASP A 284 -3.29 8.85 -18.80
C ASP A 284 -3.55 10.20 -19.50
N THR A 285 -4.51 10.31 -20.42
CA THR A 285 -4.74 11.59 -21.16
C THR A 285 -5.96 12.40 -20.75
N SER A 286 -6.95 11.89 -20.00
CA SER A 286 -8.15 12.71 -19.73
C SER A 286 -8.91 12.51 -18.41
N MET A 287 -8.52 11.60 -17.50
CA MET A 287 -9.20 11.51 -16.18
C MET A 287 -8.23 11.40 -15.01
N MET A 288 -7.51 12.50 -14.76
CA MET A 288 -6.68 12.69 -13.57
C MET A 288 -7.44 12.81 -12.24
N LEU A 289 -8.78 12.70 -12.21
CA LEU A 289 -9.57 13.04 -11.02
C LEU A 289 -10.04 11.86 -10.16
N THR A 290 -9.81 10.62 -10.56
CA THR A 290 -10.17 9.46 -9.70
C THR A 290 -9.20 8.30 -9.90
N ARG A 291 -7.94 8.47 -9.46
CA ARG A 291 -7.12 7.29 -9.14
C ARG A 291 -7.86 6.50 -8.07
N GLY A 292 -8.36 5.32 -8.44
CA GLY A 292 -9.08 4.47 -7.52
C GLY A 292 -8.17 3.90 -6.43
N ALA A 293 -8.75 3.08 -5.56
CA ALA A 293 -8.06 2.47 -4.43
C ALA A 293 -6.84 1.65 -4.89
N LEU A 294 -6.95 0.96 -6.02
CA LEU A 294 -5.89 0.10 -6.59
C LEU A 294 -4.61 0.89 -6.92
N ASP A 295 -4.76 2.04 -7.57
CA ASP A 295 -3.65 2.94 -7.97
C ASP A 295 -2.97 3.63 -6.77
N ARG A 296 -3.66 3.73 -5.65
CA ARG A 296 -3.12 4.32 -4.42
C ARG A 296 -2.35 3.31 -3.58
N MET A 297 -2.62 2.02 -3.78
CA MET A 297 -2.08 0.92 -2.97
C MET A 297 -1.03 0.08 -3.68
N GLU A 298 -0.60 0.44 -4.90
CA GLU A 298 0.32 -0.39 -5.71
C GLU A 298 1.63 -0.73 -4.99
N MET A 299 2.22 0.24 -4.29
CA MET A 299 3.44 0.01 -3.51
C MET A 299 3.15 -0.75 -2.21
N LEU A 300 1.94 -0.65 -1.67
CA LEU A 300 1.53 -1.33 -0.44
C LEU A 300 1.39 -2.85 -0.65
N PHE A 301 0.90 -3.28 -1.82
CA PHE A 301 0.58 -4.69 -2.04
C PHE A 301 1.76 -5.64 -1.78
N PHE A 302 2.95 -5.29 -2.27
CA PHE A 302 4.10 -6.18 -2.10
C PHE A 302 4.86 -5.87 -0.81
N SER A 303 4.91 -4.61 -0.41
CA SER A 303 5.71 -4.21 0.76
C SER A 303 5.09 -4.62 2.08
N ALA A 304 3.76 -4.61 2.22
CA ALA A 304 3.09 -4.98 3.47
C ALA A 304 3.38 -6.44 3.91
N PRO A 305 3.13 -7.48 3.08
CA PRO A 305 3.41 -8.85 3.49
C PRO A 305 4.92 -9.11 3.65
N VAL A 306 5.75 -8.57 2.76
CA VAL A 306 7.21 -8.76 2.85
C VAL A 306 7.76 -8.14 4.14
N PHE A 307 7.32 -6.94 4.51
CA PHE A 307 7.73 -6.28 5.75
C PHE A 307 7.20 -7.00 7.00
N TYR A 308 5.93 -7.39 7.00
CA TYR A 308 5.30 -8.12 8.10
C TYR A 308 6.04 -9.43 8.41
N HIS A 309 6.19 -10.31 7.41
CA HIS A 309 6.85 -11.60 7.61
C HIS A 309 8.34 -11.45 7.93
N SER A 310 9.03 -10.48 7.33
CA SER A 310 10.43 -10.19 7.68
C SER A 310 10.57 -9.72 9.12
N THR A 311 9.63 -8.92 9.62
CA THR A 311 9.62 -8.46 11.01
C THR A 311 9.42 -9.64 11.97
N ILE A 312 8.46 -10.52 11.69
CA ILE A 312 8.24 -11.72 12.51
C ILE A 312 9.49 -12.61 12.51
N PHE A 313 10.01 -12.92 11.33
CA PHE A 313 11.14 -13.84 11.18
C PHE A 313 12.41 -13.32 11.87
N LEU A 314 12.73 -12.03 11.72
CA LEU A 314 13.97 -11.46 12.25
C LEU A 314 13.89 -11.08 13.74
N PHE A 315 12.69 -10.73 14.24
CA PHE A 315 12.56 -10.11 15.57
C PHE A 315 11.67 -10.86 16.55
N MET A 316 10.77 -11.74 16.08
CA MET A 316 9.83 -12.47 16.94
C MET A 316 10.11 -13.96 17.02
N SER A 317 10.80 -14.54 16.04
CA SER A 317 11.24 -15.95 16.08
C SER A 317 12.42 -16.16 17.04
N LYS A 318 12.26 -15.87 18.34
CA LYS A 318 13.11 -16.33 19.46
C LYS A 318 12.39 -16.26 20.80
#